data_AF-A0A1V5XAR8-F1
#
_entry.id   AF-A0A1V5XAR8-F1
#
_cell.length_a   1.000
_cell.length_b   1.000
_cell.length_c   1.000
_cell.angle_alpha   90.00
_cell.angle_beta   90.00
_cell.angle_gamma   90.00
#
_symmetry.space_group_name_H-M   'P 1'
#
loop_
_entity.id
_entity.type
_entity.pdbx_description
1 polymer ?
#
loop_
_entity_poly.entity_id
_entity_poly.type
_entity_poly.pdbx_seq_one_letter_code
_entity_poly.pdbx_strand_id
1 'polypeptide(L)' 'MIRGRKRHILVDGHGLVLIVSVTPADGQGRDGAIPLIHGAPSAFPMIQIILVDGAYGG' A
#
# COMPACT_ATOMS: atom_id res chain seq x y z
N MET A 1 2.20 -22.67 1.96
CA MET A 1 1.77 -21.60 2.87
C MET A 1 3.01 -21.06 3.59
N ILE A 2 3.32 -19.78 3.40
CA ILE A 2 4.45 -19.13 4.08
C ILE A 2 3.93 -18.61 5.43
N ARG A 3 4.58 -18.99 6.54
CA ARG A 3 4.26 -18.42 7.85
C ARG A 3 4.80 -16.98 7.90
N GLY A 4 3.92 -15.99 8.03
CA GLY A 4 4.34 -14.60 8.16
C GLY A 4 3.23 -13.59 7.86
N ARG A 5 3.58 -12.31 7.98
CA ARG A 5 2.73 -11.17 7.62
C ARG A 5 3.52 -10.20 6.75
N LYS A 6 2.87 -9.60 5.76
CA LYS A 6 3.39 -8.48 4.96
C LYS A 6 2.72 -7.19 5.42
N ARG A 7 3.47 -6.09 5.47
CA ARG A 7 2.96 -4.76 5.78
C ARG A 7 3.03 -3.91 4.51
N HIS A 8 1.90 -3.37 4.10
CA HIS A 8 1.77 -2.46 2.98
C HIS A 8 1.52 -1.09 3.57
N ILE A 9 2.40 -0.14 3.27
CA ILE A 9 2.43 1.16 3.94
C ILE A 9 2.43 2.24 2.87
N LEU A 10 1.46 3.15 2.95
CA LEU A 10 1.49 4.41 2.21
C LEU A 10 2.09 5.48 3.11
N VAL A 11 3.08 6.20 2.59
CA VAL A 11 3.75 7.30 3.30
C VAL A 11 3.63 8.59 2.49
N ASP A 12 3.79 9.73 3.15
CA ASP A 12 3.98 11.02 2.49
C ASP A 12 5.44 11.23 2.05
N GLY A 13 5.73 12.38 1.43
CA GLY A 13 7.07 12.73 0.97
C GLY A 13 8.12 12.92 2.08
N HIS A 14 7.69 13.07 3.33
CA HIS A 14 8.58 13.18 4.50
C HIS A 14 8.72 11.84 5.26
N GLY A 15 8.05 10.78 4.80
CA GLY A 15 8.07 9.46 5.43
C GLY A 15 7.02 9.30 6.55
N LEU A 16 6.06 10.20 6.68
CA LEU A 16 4.94 10.03 7.62
C LEU A 16 3.99 8.94 7.12
N VAL A 17 3.62 8.02 8.01
CA VAL A 17 2.72 6.92 7.68
C VAL A 17 1.28 7.43 7.57
N LEU A 18 0.65 7.20 6.41
CA LEU A 18 -0.72 7.60 6.12
C LEU A 18 -1.70 6.43 6.26
N ILE A 19 -1.35 5.27 5.69
CA ILE A 19 -2.18 4.07 5.70
C ILE A 19 -1.31 2.84 5.92
N VAL A 20 -1.78 1.89 6.73
CA VAL A 20 -1.15 0.59 6.94
C VAL A 20 -2.17 -0.51 6.68
N SER A 21 -1.80 -1.48 5.85
CA SER A 21 -2.53 -2.74 5.71
C SER A 21 -1.60 -3.91 5.99
N VAL A 22 -2.13 -4.96 6.62
CA VAL A 22 -1.38 -6.17 6.95
C VAL A 22 -2.07 -7.37 6.33
N THR A 23 -1.35 -8.10 5.50
CA THR A 23 -1.85 -9.32 4.86
C THR A 23 -1.01 -10.53 5.28
N PRO A 24 -1.54 -11.76 5.11
CA PRO A 24 -0.72 -12.96 5.11
C PRO A 24 0.50 -12.83 4.15
N ALA A 25 1.61 -13.49 4.50
CA ALA A 25 2.85 -13.39 3.72
C ALA A 25 2.82 -14.15 2.38
N ASP A 26 1.85 -15.03 2.18
CA ASP A 26 1.66 -15.79 0.95
C ASP A 26 0.93 -15.02 -0.17
N GLY A 27 0.30 -13.89 0.15
CA GLY A 27 -0.27 -12.98 -0.85
C GLY A 27 0.79 -12.15 -1.60
N GLN A 28 0.46 -11.69 -2.81
CA GLN A 28 1.35 -10.82 -3.59
C GLN A 28 1.36 -9.39 -3.05
N GLY A 29 2.38 -8.60 -3.42
CA GLY A 29 2.46 -7.19 -3.04
C GLY A 29 1.22 -6.43 -3.50
N ARG A 30 0.80 -6.63 -4.77
CA ARG A 30 -0.35 -5.97 -5.38
C ARG A 30 -1.66 -6.14 -4.60
N ASP A 31 -1.88 -7.32 -4.02
CA ASP A 31 -3.08 -7.64 -3.25
C ASP A 31 -3.20 -6.74 -2.02
N GLY A 32 -2.06 -6.27 -1.51
CA GLY A 32 -2.01 -5.28 -0.44
C GLY A 32 -2.04 -3.84 -0.91
N ALA A 33 -1.36 -3.48 -2.00
CA ALA A 33 -1.27 -2.08 -2.42
C ALA A 33 -2.51 -1.52 -3.11
N ILE A 34 -3.22 -2.31 -3.95
CA ILE A 34 -4.41 -1.82 -4.67
C ILE A 34 -5.46 -1.24 -3.71
N PRO A 35 -5.81 -1.90 -2.59
CA PRO A 35 -6.72 -1.34 -1.60
C PRO A 35 -6.22 -0.02 -0.98
N LEU A 36 -4.92 0.12 -0.70
CA LEU A 36 -4.36 1.38 -0.19
C LEU A 36 -4.51 2.50 -1.21
N ILE A 37 -4.19 2.25 -2.48
CA ILE A 37 -4.24 3.25 -3.55
C ILE A 37 -5.67 3.71 -3.79
N HIS A 38 -6.64 2.79 -3.85
CA HIS A 38 -8.05 3.14 -4.04
C HIS A 38 -8.67 3.83 -2.82
N GLY A 39 -8.22 3.50 -1.60
CA GLY A 39 -8.72 4.13 -0.38
C GLY A 39 -8.12 5.50 -0.07
N ALA A 40 -6.90 5.77 -0.56
CA ALA A 40 -6.15 6.98 -0.24
C ALA A 40 -6.86 8.29 -0.60
N PRO A 41 -7.50 8.46 -1.78
CA PRO A 41 -8.20 9.70 -2.12
C PRO A 41 -9.37 10.02 -1.18
N SER A 42 -10.03 9.00 -0.62
CA SER A 42 -11.14 9.21 0.31
C SER A 42 -10.66 9.63 1.70
N ALA A 43 -9.51 9.14 2.14
CA ALA A 43 -8.94 9.46 3.45
C ALA A 43 -8.10 10.76 3.43
N PHE A 44 -7.45 11.03 2.30
CA PHE A 44 -6.52 12.14 2.12
C PHE A 44 -6.79 12.82 0.76
N PRO A 45 -7.82 13.68 0.68
CA PRO A 45 -8.25 14.28 -0.59
C PRO A 45 -7.20 15.21 -1.24
N MET A 46 -6.15 15.57 -0.51
CA MET A 46 -5.04 16.37 -1.02
C MET A 46 -3.95 15.53 -1.71
N ILE A 47 -4.02 14.20 -1.66
CA ILE A 47 -3.09 13.33 -2.39
C ILE A 47 -3.42 13.42 -3.88
N GLN A 48 -2.47 13.95 -4.66
CA GLN A 48 -2.60 14.08 -6.12
C GLN A 48 -1.86 13.00 -6.88
N ILE A 49 -0.76 12.49 -6.31
CA ILE A 49 0.15 11.55 -6.96
C ILE A 49 0.50 10.47 -5.93
N ILE A 50 0.40 9.20 -6.35
CA ILE A 50 0.91 8.06 -5.60
C ILE A 50 1.96 7.39 -6.48
N LEU A 51 3.17 7.22 -5.93
CA LEU A 51 4.26 6.51 -6.59
C LEU A 51 4.32 5.08 -6.03
N VAL A 52 4.42 4.10 -6.93
CA VAL A 52 4.58 2.68 -6.59
C VAL A 52 5.71 2.08 -7.42
N ASP A 53 6.33 1.02 -6.89
CA ASP A 53 7.35 0.26 -7.62
C ASP A 53 6.73 -0.43 -8.85
N GLY A 54 7.53 -0.61 -9.91
CA GLY A 54 7.09 -1.25 -11.15
C GLY A 54 6.57 -2.69 -10.95
N ALA A 55 6.98 -3.38 -9.89
CA ALA A 55 6.48 -4.70 -9.52
C ALA A 55 4.97 -4.72 -9.18
N TYR A 56 4.34 -3.57 -8.97
CA TYR A 56 2.89 -3.44 -8.72
C TYR A 56 2.03 -3.30 -9.99
N GLY A 57 2.64 -3.12 -11.17
CA GLY A 57 1.94 -2.86 -12.43
C GLY A 57 1.51 -4.09 -13.22
N GLY A 58 1.54 -5.30 -12.65
CA GLY A 58 1.27 -6.59 -13.33
C GLY A 58 0.17 -7.45 -12.71
#